data_AF-A0A3L7XLD8-F1
#
_entry.id   AF-A0A3L7XLD8-F1
#
_cell.length_a   1.000
_cell.length_b   1.000
_cell.length_c   1.000
_cell.angle_alpha   90.00
_cell.angle_beta   90.00
_cell.angle_gamma   90.00
#
_symmetry.space_group_name_H-M   'P 1'
#
loop_
_entity.id
_entity.type
_entity.pdbx_description
1 polymer ?
#
loop_
_entity_poly.entity_id
_entity_poly.type
_entity_poly.pdbx_seq_one_letter_code
_entity_poly.pdbx_strand_id
1 'polypeptide(L)'
;MTTAALRPSELDATTRHLLDLMQDHYPMVERPYAALGEQLGLTEAEVLEHLAQARSAGVVRQICAIYDTKALGYSSALVAMRVAPEH
;
A
#
# COMPACT_ATOMS: atom_id res chain seq x y z
N MET A 1 14.09 -2.12 15.34
CA MET A 1 14.43 -0.69 15.24
C MET A 1 13.44 -0.08 14.27
N THR A 2 12.57 0.82 14.74
CA THR A 2 11.52 1.42 13.91
C THR A 2 12.18 2.48 13.03
N THR A 3 12.45 2.15 11.77
CA THR A 3 12.77 3.16 10.74
C THR A 3 11.59 4.14 10.71
N ALA A 4 11.85 5.42 10.96
CA ALA A 4 10.83 6.45 10.81
C ALA A 4 10.35 6.42 9.35
N ALA A 5 9.06 6.18 9.13
CA ALA A 5 8.51 6.10 7.78
C ALA A 5 8.78 7.43 7.05
N LEU A 6 9.30 7.35 5.83
CA LEU A 6 9.46 8.54 4.99
C LEU A 6 8.11 9.24 4.82
N ARG A 7 8.11 10.57 4.86
CA ARG A 7 6.91 11.36 4.60
C ARG A 7 6.62 11.36 3.10
N PRO A 8 5.35 11.48 2.67
CA PRO A 8 5.00 11.52 1.24
C PRO A 8 5.71 12.62 0.44
N SER A 9 6.12 13.71 1.09
CA SER A 9 6.89 14.81 0.49
C SER A 9 8.36 14.46 0.19
N GLU A 10 8.87 13.35 0.72
CA GLU A 10 10.26 12.89 0.59
C GLU A 10 10.40 11.75 -0.43
N LEU A 11 9.28 11.29 -1.00
CA LEU A 11 9.26 10.34 -2.11
C LEU A 11 9.71 11.02 -3.40
N ASP A 12 10.47 10.30 -4.23
CA ASP A 12 10.70 10.73 -5.59
C ASP A 12 9.36 10.78 -6.37
N ALA A 13 9.31 11.65 -7.38
CA ALA A 13 8.09 11.90 -8.13
C ALA A 13 7.57 10.64 -8.85
N THR A 14 8.49 9.78 -9.32
CA THR A 14 8.15 8.55 -10.04
C THR A 14 7.50 7.53 -9.11
N THR A 15 8.10 7.24 -7.95
CA THR A 15 7.52 6.36 -6.94
C THR A 15 6.18 6.89 -6.47
N ARG A 16 6.06 8.20 -6.22
CA ARG A 16 4.78 8.81 -5.85
C ARG A 16 3.71 8.56 -6.91
N HIS A 17 4.01 8.83 -8.18
CA HIS A 17 3.05 8.64 -9.26
C HIS A 17 2.65 7.17 -9.44
N LEU A 18 3.60 6.24 -9.29
CA LEU A 18 3.34 4.80 -9.28
C LEU A 18 2.39 4.40 -8.13
N LEU A 19 2.62 4.90 -6.92
CA LEU A 19 1.77 4.59 -5.76
C LEU A 19 0.38 5.20 -5.89
N ASP A 20 0.25 6.40 -6.46
CA ASP A 20 -1.04 7.03 -6.75
C ASP A 20 -1.81 6.18 -7.78
N LEU A 21 -1.15 5.77 -8.87
CA LEU A 21 -1.75 4.91 -9.89
C LEU A 21 -2.25 3.58 -9.31
N MET A 22 -1.44 2.91 -8.49
CA MET A 22 -1.80 1.63 -7.88
C MET A 22 -2.97 1.72 -6.90
N GLN A 23 -3.14 2.85 -6.21
CA GLN A 23 -4.25 3.07 -5.29
C GLN A 23 -5.56 3.28 -6.04
N ASP A 24 -5.53 3.99 -7.18
CA ASP A 24 -6.70 4.26 -7.99
C ASP A 24 -7.09 3.07 -8.87
N HIS A 25 -6.10 2.42 -9.50
CA HIS A 25 -6.31 1.32 -10.44
C HIS A 25 -5.17 0.30 -10.41
N TYR A 26 -5.43 -0.87 -9.82
CA TYR A 26 -4.54 -2.01 -9.90
C TYR A 26 -4.95 -2.95 -11.05
N PRO A 27 -4.09 -3.20 -12.06
CA PRO A 27 -4.44 -4.02 -13.20
C PRO A 27 -4.54 -5.51 -12.84
N MET A 28 -5.67 -6.13 -13.17
CA MET A 28 -5.94 -7.56 -12.91
C MET A 28 -5.56 -8.44 -14.11
N VAL A 29 -4.29 -8.40 -14.48
CA VAL A 29 -3.70 -9.18 -15.58
C VAL A 29 -2.59 -10.10 -15.07
N GLU A 30 -2.06 -10.98 -15.92
CA GLU A 30 -1.01 -11.94 -15.56
C GLU A 30 0.28 -11.27 -15.05
N ARG A 31 0.67 -10.14 -15.67
CA ARG A 31 1.88 -9.37 -15.33
C ARG A 31 1.52 -7.93 -14.94
N PRO A 32 0.97 -7.72 -13.74
CA PRO A 32 0.42 -6.42 -13.34
C PRO A 32 1.50 -5.34 -13.23
N TYR A 33 2.69 -5.68 -12.74
CA TYR A 33 3.80 -4.72 -12.60
C TYR A 33 4.38 -4.29 -13.94
N ALA A 34 4.42 -5.18 -14.93
CA ALA A 34 4.76 -4.81 -16.30
C ALA A 34 3.73 -3.84 -16.89
N ALA A 35 2.43 -4.12 -16.72
CA ALA A 35 1.36 -3.24 -17.19
C ALA A 35 1.38 -1.85 -16.51
N LEU A 36 1.69 -1.79 -15.21
CA LEU A 36 1.92 -0.52 -14.51
C LEU A 36 3.14 0.23 -15.06
N GLY A 37 4.22 -0.49 -15.37
CA GLY A 37 5.41 0.07 -15.97
C GLY A 37 5.13 0.70 -17.34
N GLU A 38 4.40 0.00 -18.20
CA GLU A 38 4.00 0.51 -19.52
C GLU A 38 3.25 1.84 -19.46
N GLN A 39 2.38 2.02 -18.45
CA GLN A 39 1.63 3.28 -18.25
C GLN A 39 2.52 4.44 -17.82
N LEU A 40 3.65 4.15 -17.16
CA LEU A 40 4.56 5.15 -16.59
C LEU A 40 5.87 5.28 -17.39
N GLY A 41 6.04 4.52 -18.47
CA GLY A 41 7.28 4.47 -19.24
C GLY A 41 8.44 3.78 -18.50
N LEU A 42 8.12 2.87 -17.58
CA LEU A 42 9.08 2.09 -16.79
C LEU A 42 9.08 0.62 -17.23
N THR A 43 10.20 -0.05 -17.01
CA THR A 43 10.27 -1.51 -17.04
C THR A 43 9.65 -2.12 -15.79
N GLU A 44 9.25 -3.39 -15.86
CA GLU A 44 8.75 -4.12 -14.69
C GLU A 44 9.76 -4.16 -13.55
N ALA A 45 11.06 -4.25 -13.86
CA ALA A 45 12.13 -4.28 -12.87
C ALA A 45 12.22 -2.96 -12.10
N GLU A 46 12.13 -1.82 -12.79
CA GLU A 46 12.11 -0.49 -12.16
C GLU A 46 10.88 -0.32 -11.26
N VAL A 47 9.69 -0.74 -11.72
CA VAL A 47 8.48 -0.72 -10.90
C VAL A 47 8.68 -1.50 -9.60
N LEU A 48 9.19 -2.73 -9.69
CA LEU A 48 9.44 -3.57 -8.51
C LEU A 48 10.50 -2.96 -7.58
N GLU A 49 11.53 -2.32 -8.14
CA GLU A 49 12.56 -1.63 -7.37
C GLU A 49 11.97 -0.44 -6.59
N HIS A 50 11.20 0.43 -7.24
CA HIS A 50 10.50 1.54 -6.59
C HIS A 50 9.59 1.05 -5.45
N LEU A 51 8.82 -0.03 -5.66
CA LEU A 51 7.96 -0.61 -4.63
C LEU A 51 8.76 -1.22 -3.47
N ALA A 52 9.88 -1.88 -3.76
CA ALA A 52 10.76 -2.44 -2.73
C ALA A 52 11.39 -1.35 -1.86
N GLN A 53 11.80 -0.24 -2.47
CA GLN A 53 12.32 0.94 -1.77
C GLN A 53 11.23 1.60 -0.91
N ALA A 54 10.03 1.81 -1.47
CA ALA A 54 8.91 2.38 -0.72
C ALA A 54 8.50 1.50 0.47
N ARG A 55 8.58 0.17 0.31
CA ARG A 55 8.33 -0.79 1.40
C ARG A 55 9.42 -0.75 2.48
N SER A 56 10.70 -0.74 2.10
CA SER A 56 11.81 -0.72 3.06
C SER A 56 11.87 0.59 3.85
N ALA A 57 11.45 1.69 3.22
CA ALA A 57 11.31 2.99 3.84
C ALA A 57 10.05 3.16 4.72
N GLY A 58 9.20 2.13 4.82
CA GLY A 58 8.00 2.15 5.63
C GLY A 58 6.84 2.99 5.07
N VAL A 59 6.93 3.44 3.81
CA VAL A 59 5.86 4.16 3.11
C VAL A 59 4.76 3.18 2.71
N VAL A 60 5.14 2.07 2.09
CA VAL A 60 4.21 0.99 1.74
C VAL A 60 4.23 -0.06 2.84
N ARG A 61 3.11 -0.22 3.54
CA ARG A 61 3.00 -1.17 4.65
C ARG A 61 2.72 -2.59 4.14
N GLN A 62 1.78 -2.72 3.21
CA GLN A 62 1.39 -3.99 2.61
C GLN A 62 0.67 -3.74 1.28
N ILE A 63 0.86 -4.66 0.32
CA ILE A 63 0.08 -4.75 -0.91
C ILE A 63 -0.73 -6.04 -0.80
N CYS A 64 -2.05 -5.94 -0.70
CA CYS A 64 -2.94 -7.09 -0.53
C CYS A 64 -4.34 -6.82 -1.07
N ALA A 65 -5.09 -7.90 -1.25
CA ALA A 65 -6.51 -7.82 -1.56
C ALA A 65 -7.27 -7.21 -0.37
N ILE A 66 -8.21 -6.30 -0.67
CA ILE A 66 -9.19 -5.79 0.29
C ILE A 66 -10.49 -6.52 0.02
N TYR A 67 -11.02 -7.17 1.05
CA TYR A 67 -12.27 -7.91 0.97
C TYR A 67 -13.40 -7.12 1.63
N ASP A 68 -14.59 -7.17 1.04
CA ASP A 68 -15.81 -6.75 1.72
C ASP A 68 -16.17 -7.78 2.79
N THR A 69 -15.97 -7.42 4.05
CA THR A 69 -16.24 -8.30 5.19
C THR A 69 -17.71 -8.66 5.31
N LYS A 70 -18.64 -7.78 4.91
CA LYS A 70 -20.09 -8.06 4.92
C LYS A 70 -20.45 -9.11 3.89
N ALA A 71 -19.88 -9.01 2.68
CA ALA A 71 -20.08 -10.01 1.62
C ALA A 71 -19.56 -11.39 2.04
N LEU A 72 -18.52 -11.44 2.89
CA LEU A 72 -18.01 -12.66 3.50
C LEU A 72 -18.81 -13.16 4.71
N GLY A 73 -19.91 -12.50 5.08
CA GLY A 73 -20.78 -12.89 6.21
C GLY A 73 -20.26 -12.47 7.58
N TYR A 74 -19.22 -11.64 7.66
CA TYR A 74 -18.72 -11.11 8.92
C TYR A 74 -19.57 -9.93 9.40
N SER A 75 -19.70 -9.82 10.72
CA SER A 75 -20.27 -8.66 11.40
C SER A 75 -19.22 -8.04 12.32
N SER A 76 -19.02 -6.73 12.22
CA SER A 76 -18.10 -5.97 13.05
C SER A 76 -18.85 -5.01 13.97
N ALA A 77 -18.39 -4.86 15.22
CA ALA A 77 -18.90 -3.86 16.16
C ALA A 77 -17.72 -3.08 16.77
N LEU A 78 -17.88 -1.76 16.91
CA LEU A 78 -17.01 -0.93 17.74
C LEU A 78 -17.55 -0.98 19.17
N VAL A 79 -16.77 -1.54 20.09
CA VAL A 79 -17.15 -1.68 21.51
C VAL A 79 -16.17 -0.89 22.36
N ALA A 80 -16.69 -0.11 23.29
CA ALA A 80 -15.90 0.62 24.28
C ALA A 80 -16.40 0.26 25.70
N MET A 81 -15.47 0.21 26.66
CA MET A 81 -15.78 -0.02 28.06
C MET A 81 -15.00 0.94 28.95
N ARG A 82 -15.57 1.26 30.11
CA ARG A 82 -14.88 2.03 31.14
C ARG A 82 -13.92 1.11 31.88
N VAL A 83 -12.63 1.41 31.81
CA VAL A 83 -11.58 0.71 32.56
C VAL A 83 -11.29 1.51 33.83
N ALA A 84 -11.17 0.82 34.97
CA ALA A 84 -10.74 1.47 36.22
C ALA A 84 -9.28 1.94 36.09
N PRO A 85 -8.87 3.04 36.75
CA PRO A 85 -7.47 3.45 36.77
C PRO A 85 -6.58 2.33 37.32
N GLU A 86 -5.40 2.12 36.72
CA GLU A 86 -4.38 1.22 37.29
C GLU A 86 -3.87 1.82 38.63
N HIS A 87 -3.70 0.98 39.65
CA HIS A 87 -3.21 1.39 40.98
C HIS A 87 -1.72 1.68 40.99
#